data_AF-A0A535RC32-F1
#
_entry.id   AF-A0A535RC32-F1
#
_cell.length_a   1.000
_cell.length_b   1.000
_cell.length_c   1.000
_cell.angle_alpha   90.00
_cell.angle_beta   90.00
_cell.angle_gamma   90.00
#
_symmetry.space_group_name_H-M   'P 1'
#
loop_
_entity.id
_entity.type
_entity.pdbx_description
1 polymer ?
#
loop_
_entity_poly.entity_id
_entity_poly.type
_entity_poly.pdbx_seq_one_letter_code
_entity_poly.pdbx_strand_id
1 'polypeptide(L)'
;MPLARRFGLLNTMVFTHLPSNILLILVAFAPTFPIAAMLLLLRQTLSQMDVPTRQAYTMALVAPEERTAAASVTSLARSIGSATSPVFSGLLLQGPLLIVGLPFILAGMLKAAYDLTLWSIFRHVRLKEERL
;
A
#
# COMPACT_ATOMS: atom_id res chain seq x y z
N MET A 1 -12.46 -8.33 -9.76
CA MET A 1 -11.54 -9.23 -9.04
C MET A 1 -12.35 -10.32 -8.34
N PRO A 2 -12.21 -11.61 -8.70
CA PRO A 2 -13.05 -12.70 -8.16
C PRO A 2 -12.92 -12.92 -6.63
N LEU A 3 -11.78 -12.56 -6.01
CA LEU A 3 -11.60 -12.62 -4.55
C LEU A 3 -12.40 -11.54 -3.79
N ALA A 4 -12.51 -10.34 -4.37
CA ALA A 4 -13.20 -9.21 -3.75
C ALA A 4 -14.73 -9.40 -3.65
N ARG A 5 -15.30 -10.27 -4.50
CA ARG A 5 -16.73 -10.61 -4.48
C ARG A 5 -17.16 -11.49 -3.30
N ARG A 6 -16.22 -12.19 -2.64
CA ARG A 6 -16.54 -13.08 -1.50
C ARG A 6 -16.20 -12.50 -0.13
N PHE A 7 -15.18 -11.65 -0.04
CA PHE A 7 -14.64 -11.17 1.24
C PHE A 7 -14.75 -9.66 1.46
N GLY A 8 -15.26 -8.92 0.47
CA GLY A 8 -15.27 -7.46 0.47
C GLY A 8 -13.94 -6.87 -0.02
N LEU A 9 -14.03 -5.80 -0.83
CA LEU A 9 -12.87 -5.11 -1.41
C LEU A 9 -11.87 -4.62 -0.36
N LEU A 10 -12.38 -4.13 0.78
CA LEU A 10 -11.56 -3.58 1.87
C LEU A 10 -10.73 -4.65 2.58
N ASN A 11 -11.35 -5.77 2.98
CA ASN A 11 -10.62 -6.86 3.65
C ASN A 11 -9.60 -7.52 2.71
N THR A 12 -9.93 -7.65 1.42
CA THR A 12 -9.01 -8.22 0.43
C THR A 12 -7.76 -7.35 0.28
N MET A 13 -7.94 -6.02 0.20
CA MET A 13 -6.86 -5.05 0.11
C MET A 13 -5.96 -5.07 1.36
N VAL A 14 -6.55 -5.05 2.55
CA VAL A 14 -5.79 -5.06 3.82
C VAL A 14 -5.04 -6.38 4.00
N PHE A 15 -5.65 -7.51 3.62
CA PHE A 15 -5.05 -8.84 3.75
C PHE A 15 -3.87 -9.07 2.79
N THR A 16 -3.83 -8.41 1.63
CA THR A 16 -2.66 -8.47 0.73
C THR A 16 -1.57 -7.48 1.15
N HIS A 17 -1.94 -6.32 1.71
CA HIS A 17 -0.98 -5.29 2.09
C HIS A 17 -0.22 -5.62 3.38
N LEU A 18 -0.89 -6.17 4.41
CA LEU A 18 -0.26 -6.48 5.70
C LEU A 18 0.91 -7.45 5.58
N PRO A 19 0.78 -8.63 4.92
CA PRO A 19 1.90 -9.53 4.69
C PRO A 19 3.01 -8.89 3.86
N SER A 20 2.65 -8.09 2.85
CA SER A 20 3.61 -7.35 2.03
C SER A 20 4.42 -6.33 2.84
N ASN A 21 3.79 -5.64 3.79
CA ASN A 21 4.46 -4.69 4.68
C ASN A 21 5.35 -5.41 5.71
N ILE A 22 4.94 -6.58 6.20
CA ILE A 22 5.78 -7.42 7.05
C ILE A 22 7.03 -7.87 6.30
N LEU A 23 6.89 -8.34 5.05
CA LEU A 23 8.04 -8.69 4.22
C LEU A 23 9.01 -7.53 4.02
N LEU A 24 8.50 -6.30 3.89
CA LEU A 24 9.34 -5.10 3.81
C LEU A 24 10.13 -4.87 5.09
N ILE A 25 9.50 -5.03 6.26
CA ILE A 25 10.18 -4.90 7.56
C ILE A 25 11.26 -5.98 7.69
N LEU A 26 10.99 -7.21 7.26
CA LEU A 26 11.95 -8.32 7.31
C LEU A 26 13.22 -8.07 6.47
N VAL A 27 13.15 -7.23 5.43
CA VAL A 27 14.35 -6.83 4.65
C VAL A 27 15.38 -6.13 5.53
N ALA A 28 14.96 -5.35 6.53
CA ALA A 28 15.85 -4.68 7.47
C ALA A 28 16.71 -5.66 8.29
N PHE A 29 16.23 -6.89 8.47
CA PHE A 29 16.86 -7.94 9.26
C PHE A 29 17.54 -9.02 8.39
N ALA A 30 17.58 -8.83 7.07
CA ALA A 30 18.18 -9.79 6.16
C ALA A 30 19.71 -9.80 6.33
N PRO A 31 20.33 -10.96 6.67
CA PRO A 31 21.76 -11.02 6.94
C PRO A 31 22.61 -11.03 5.65
N THR A 32 21.99 -11.29 4.50
CA THR A 32 22.67 -11.36 3.20
C THR A 32 21.82 -10.75 2.09
N PHE A 33 22.49 -10.26 1.04
CA PHE A 33 21.84 -9.69 -0.15
C PHE A 33 20.81 -10.64 -0.81
N PRO A 34 21.09 -11.94 -1.02
CA PRO A 34 20.11 -12.86 -1.63
C PRO A 34 18.81 -12.97 -0.83
N ILE A 35 18.88 -12.95 0.50
CA ILE A 35 17.69 -13.00 1.38
C ILE A 35 16.89 -11.70 1.23
N ALA A 36 17.55 -10.55 1.25
CA ALA A 36 16.90 -9.25 1.03
C ALA A 36 16.21 -9.19 -0.34
N ALA A 37 16.89 -9.65 -1.39
CA ALA A 37 16.34 -9.69 -2.75
C ALA A 37 15.11 -10.62 -2.85
N MET A 38 15.17 -11.81 -2.26
CA MET A 38 14.04 -12.75 -2.24
C MET A 38 12.82 -12.15 -1.52
N LEU A 39 13.02 -11.54 -0.35
CA LEU A 39 11.95 -10.88 0.40
C LEU A 39 11.31 -9.74 -0.40
N LEU A 40 12.13 -8.93 -1.08
CA LEU A 40 11.64 -7.87 -1.96
C LEU A 40 10.86 -8.41 -3.15
N LEU A 41 11.34 -9.47 -3.80
CA LEU A 41 10.63 -10.09 -4.93
C LEU A 41 9.29 -10.68 -4.49
N LEU A 42 9.25 -11.39 -3.36
CA LEU A 42 8.01 -11.91 -2.79
C LEU A 42 7.04 -10.76 -2.46
N ARG A 43 7.54 -9.68 -1.86
CA ARG A 43 6.77 -8.46 -1.63
C ARG A 43 6.19 -7.89 -2.92
N GLN A 44 6.96 -7.84 -4.01
CA GLN A 44 6.46 -7.33 -5.30
C GLN A 44 5.31 -8.21 -5.81
N THR A 45 5.42 -9.54 -5.75
CA THR A 45 4.33 -10.42 -6.21
C THR A 45 3.01 -10.17 -5.48
N LEU A 46 3.07 -9.83 -4.18
CA LEU A 46 1.90 -9.50 -3.37
C LEU A 46 1.39 -8.07 -3.60
N SER A 47 2.30 -7.11 -3.80
CA SER A 47 1.96 -5.67 -3.88
C SER A 47 1.49 -5.22 -5.27
N GLN A 48 1.66 -6.02 -6.32
CA GLN A 48 1.21 -5.67 -7.68
C GLN A 48 -0.32 -5.53 -7.78
N MET A 49 -1.07 -6.07 -6.82
CA MET A 49 -2.54 -6.00 -6.79
C MET A 49 -3.09 -4.72 -6.15
N ASP A 50 -2.24 -3.91 -5.50
CA ASP A 50 -2.67 -2.76 -4.68
C ASP A 50 -3.21 -1.61 -5.53
N VAL A 51 -2.59 -1.36 -6.69
CA VAL A 51 -2.93 -0.21 -7.55
C VAL A 51 -4.29 -0.35 -8.23
N PRO A 52 -4.59 -1.43 -8.97
CA PRO A 52 -5.89 -1.56 -9.64
C PRO A 52 -7.05 -1.73 -8.64
N THR A 53 -6.80 -2.37 -7.50
CA THR A 53 -7.85 -2.60 -6.48
C THR A 53 -8.24 -1.30 -5.79
N ARG A 54 -7.28 -0.45 -5.41
CA ARG A 54 -7.56 0.84 -4.78
C ARG A 54 -8.25 1.81 -5.74
N GLN A 55 -7.85 1.83 -7.02
CA GLN A 55 -8.53 2.62 -8.03
C GLN A 55 -9.99 2.19 -8.23
N ALA A 56 -10.25 0.87 -8.31
CA ALA A 56 -11.62 0.36 -8.39
C ALA A 56 -12.44 0.75 -7.14
N TYR A 57 -11.87 0.63 -5.93
CA TYR A 57 -12.53 1.01 -4.69
C TYR A 57 -12.90 2.50 -4.64
N THR A 58 -11.99 3.40 -5.02
CA THR A 58 -12.27 4.84 -5.06
C THR A 58 -13.34 5.19 -6.09
N MET A 59 -13.35 4.53 -7.25
CA MET A 59 -14.34 4.78 -8.30
C MET A 59 -15.74 4.23 -7.98
N ALA A 60 -15.81 3.23 -7.10
CA ALA A 60 -17.05 2.68 -6.57
C ALA A 60 -17.69 3.57 -5.49
N LEU A 61 -16.88 4.39 -4.79
CA LEU A 61 -17.34 5.29 -3.72
C LEU A 61 -17.88 6.64 -4.21
N VAL A 62 -17.54 7.05 -5.43
CA VAL A 62 -17.91 8.37 -5.98
C VAL A 62 -18.94 8.25 -7.10
N ALA A 63 -19.77 9.29 -7.28
CA ALA A 63 -20.75 9.32 -8.36
C ALA A 63 -20.06 9.29 -9.73
N PRO A 64 -20.68 8.73 -10.79
CA PRO A 64 -20.07 8.63 -12.13
C PRO A 64 -19.52 9.95 -12.66
N GLU A 65 -20.20 11.05 -12.39
CA GLU A 65 -19.86 12.41 -12.81
C GLU A 65 -18.63 12.95 -12.06
N GLU A 66 -18.39 12.47 -10.84
CA GLU A 66 -17.29 12.90 -9.96
C GLU A 66 -16.02 12.05 -10.13
N ARG A 67 -16.10 10.92 -10.85
CA ARG A 67 -14.97 9.98 -11.05
C ARG A 67 -13.73 10.64 -11.64
N THR A 68 -13.91 11.55 -12.60
CA THR A 68 -12.80 12.29 -13.22
C THR A 68 -12.12 13.22 -12.22
N ALA A 69 -12.90 13.93 -11.41
CA ALA A 69 -12.38 14.79 -10.35
C ALA A 69 -11.65 13.97 -9.27
N ALA A 70 -12.25 12.86 -8.83
CA ALA A 70 -11.65 11.95 -7.86
C ALA A 70 -10.34 11.32 -8.38
N ALA A 71 -10.30 10.93 -9.67
CA ALA A 71 -9.10 10.43 -10.32
C ALA A 71 -7.98 11.49 -10.33
N SER A 72 -8.34 12.73 -10.69
CA SER A 72 -7.40 13.86 -10.74
C SER A 72 -6.79 14.15 -9.37
N VAL A 73 -7.62 14.26 -8.32
CA VAL A 73 -7.15 14.49 -6.94
C VAL A 73 -6.24 13.36 -6.47
N THR A 74 -6.63 12.11 -6.74
CA THR A 74 -5.82 10.93 -6.36
C THR A 74 -4.48 10.91 -7.10
N SER A 75 -4.47 11.27 -8.38
CA SER A 75 -3.25 11.36 -9.19
C SER A 75 -2.32 12.47 -8.68
N LEU A 76 -2.88 13.64 -8.36
CA LEU A 76 -2.14 14.76 -7.78
C LEU A 76 -1.46 14.35 -6.46
N ALA A 77 -2.21 13.75 -5.54
CA ALA A 77 -1.68 13.26 -4.27
C ALA A 77 -0.54 12.24 -4.49
N ARG A 78 -0.72 11.31 -5.44
CA ARG A 78 0.32 10.34 -5.81
C ARG A 78 1.56 11.04 -6.36
N SER A 79 1.40 12.03 -7.23
CA SER A 79 2.49 12.78 -7.83
C SER A 79 3.30 13.53 -6.77
N ILE A 80 2.65 14.21 -5.83
CA ILE A 80 3.32 14.90 -4.70
C ILE A 80 4.09 13.90 -3.85
N GLY A 81 3.47 12.76 -3.52
CA GLY A 81 4.16 11.69 -2.79
C GLY A 81 5.39 11.18 -3.53
N SER A 82 5.27 10.95 -4.85
CA SER A 82 6.40 10.49 -5.67
C SER A 82 7.50 11.53 -5.81
N ALA A 83 7.18 12.81 -5.89
CA ALA A 83 8.15 13.90 -6.03
C ALA A 83 8.93 14.16 -4.73
N THR A 84 8.27 13.97 -3.58
CA THR A 84 8.89 14.20 -2.26
C THR A 84 9.62 12.98 -1.73
N SER A 85 9.21 11.76 -2.13
CA SER A 85 9.81 10.51 -1.67
C SER A 85 11.33 10.38 -1.84
N PRO A 86 11.99 10.88 -2.92
CA PRO A 86 13.44 10.75 -3.09
C PRO A 86 14.22 11.61 -2.08
N VAL A 87 13.67 12.75 -1.68
CA VAL A 87 14.29 13.64 -0.67
C VAL A 87 14.36 12.92 0.68
N PHE A 88 13.23 12.37 1.13
CA PHE A 88 13.18 11.61 2.39
C PHE A 88 14.01 10.32 2.32
N SER A 89 13.92 9.59 1.21
CA SER A 89 14.68 8.35 1.03
C SER A 89 16.18 8.62 1.00
N GLY A 90 16.62 9.70 0.33
CA GLY A 90 18.02 10.11 0.29
C GLY A 90 18.59 10.43 1.67
N LEU A 91 17.83 11.13 2.52
CA LEU A 91 18.23 11.41 3.90
C LEU A 91 18.32 10.14 4.76
N LEU A 92 17.35 9.23 4.61
CA LEU A 92 17.28 8.00 5.39
C LEU A 92 18.34 6.96 4.97
N LEU A 93 18.83 7.03 3.73
CA LEU A 93 19.86 6.15 3.19
C LEU A 93 21.29 6.64 3.47
N GLN A 94 21.45 7.79 4.14
CA GLN A 94 22.76 8.31 4.52
C GLN A 94 23.21 7.82 5.90
N GLY A 95 24.45 7.32 5.97
CA GLY A 95 25.13 7.02 7.24
C GLY A 95 24.53 5.83 8.02
N PRO A 96 24.60 5.85 9.37
CA PRO A 96 24.24 4.70 10.21
C PRO A 96 22.74 4.34 10.18
N LEU A 97 21.88 5.24 9.68
CA LEU A 97 20.43 5.01 9.54
C LEU A 97 20.12 3.89 8.53
N LEU A 98 20.94 3.73 7.49
CA LEU A 98 20.84 2.61 6.55
C LEU A 98 21.22 1.29 7.22
N ILE A 99 22.26 1.30 8.06
CA ILE A 99 22.79 0.12 8.76
C ILE A 99 21.76 -0.46 9.74
N VAL A 100 20.91 0.38 10.31
CA VAL A 100 19.80 -0.03 11.20
C VAL A 100 18.59 -0.56 10.41
N GLY A 101 18.59 -0.46 9.08
CA GLY A 101 17.44 -0.84 8.24
C GLY A 101 16.22 0.08 8.42
N LEU A 102 16.44 1.27 8.98
CA LEU A 102 15.41 2.25 9.34
C LEU A 102 14.48 2.64 8.17
N PRO A 103 14.96 2.83 6.92
CA PRO A 103 14.07 3.14 5.79
C PRO A 103 13.01 2.06 5.56
N PHE A 104 13.39 0.78 5.67
CA PHE A 104 12.48 -0.35 5.44
C PHE A 104 11.48 -0.51 6.57
N ILE A 105 11.93 -0.36 7.82
CA ILE A 105 11.07 -0.42 9.01
C ILE A 105 10.05 0.73 8.97
N LEU A 106 10.52 1.97 8.77
CA LEU A 106 9.64 3.15 8.72
C LEU A 106 8.63 3.05 7.59
N ALA A 107 9.06 2.65 6.39
CA ALA A 107 8.16 2.49 5.25
C ALA A 107 7.11 1.39 5.49
N GLY A 108 7.53 0.23 6.04
CA GLY A 108 6.62 -0.86 6.36
C GLY A 108 5.60 -0.49 7.43
N MET A 109 6.05 0.15 8.51
CA MET A 109 5.20 0.61 9.61
C MET A 109 4.22 1.69 9.16
N LEU A 110 4.67 2.68 8.40
CA LEU A 110 3.81 3.75 7.89
C LEU A 110 2.71 3.19 6.98
N LYS A 111 3.06 2.27 6.07
CA LYS A 111 2.08 1.65 5.18
C LYS A 111 1.09 0.78 5.97
N ALA A 112 1.57 -0.01 6.95
CA ALA A 112 0.70 -0.80 7.81
C ALA A 112 -0.26 0.07 8.64
N ALA A 113 0.22 1.18 9.21
CA ALA A 113 -0.63 2.12 9.94
C ALA A 113 -1.71 2.74 9.04
N TYR A 114 -1.37 3.11 7.80
CA TYR A 114 -2.34 3.59 6.82
C TYR A 114 -3.42 2.54 6.52
N ASP A 115 -3.02 1.29 6.24
CA ASP A 115 -3.96 0.21 5.93
C ASP A 115 -4.89 -0.10 7.12
N LEU A 116 -4.36 -0.10 8.35
CA LEU A 116 -5.15 -0.29 9.57
C LEU A 116 -6.11 0.87 9.85
N THR A 117 -5.69 2.11 9.58
CA THR A 117 -6.54 3.29 9.73
C THR A 117 -7.69 3.25 8.74
N LEU A 118 -7.39 2.93 7.48
CA LEU A 118 -8.38 2.79 6.41
C LEU A 118 -9.35 1.64 6.72
N TRP A 119 -8.84 0.51 7.20
CA TRP A 119 -9.68 -0.58 7.70
C TRP A 119 -10.61 -0.12 8.84
N SER A 120 -10.08 0.54 9.86
CA SER A 120 -10.86 0.97 11.02
C SER A 120 -11.98 1.95 10.66
N ILE A 121 -11.73 2.87 9.73
CA ILE A 121 -12.72 3.87 9.29
C ILE A 121 -13.76 3.22 8.37
N PHE A 122 -13.32 2.45 7.38
CA PHE A 122 -14.19 1.98 6.31
C PHE A 122 -14.80 0.59 6.54
N ARG A 123 -14.42 -0.14 7.60
CA ARG A 123 -14.99 -1.47 7.91
C ARG A 123 -16.51 -1.49 8.11
N HIS A 124 -17.11 -0.34 8.41
CA HIS A 124 -18.57 -0.21 8.59
C HIS A 124 -19.28 0.34 7.33
N VAL A 125 -18.52 0.77 6.31
CA VAL A 125 -19.08 1.32 5.07
C VAL A 125 -19.36 0.16 4.10
N ARG A 126 -20.64 -0.16 3.91
CA ARG A 126 -21.05 -1.17 2.90
C ARG A 126 -21.01 -0.55 1.50
N LEU A 127 -20.18 -1.09 0.63
CA LEU A 127 -20.14 -0.71 -0.78
C LEU A 127 -21.35 -1.28 -1.53
N LYS A 128 -21.96 -0.44 -2.39
CA LYS A 128 -23.19 -0.75 -3.14
C LYS A 128 -23.03 -1.89 -4.17
N GLU A 129 -21.80 -2.23 -4.53
CA GLU A 129 -21.47 -3.31 -5.49
C GLU A 129 -21.65 -4.74 -4.94
N GLU A 130 -21.99 -4.92 -3.66
CA GLU A 130 -22.48 -6.21 -3.12
C GLU A 130 -23.90 -6.57 -3.59
N ARG A 131 -24.58 -5.71 -4.37
CA ARG A 131 -25.96 -5.93 -4.85
C ARG A 131 -26.09 -6.33 -6.33
N LEU A 132 -24.98 -6.65 -7.01
CA LEU A 132 -24.99 -7.15 -8.41
C LEU A 132 -24.49 -8.59 -8.50
#